data_AF-A0A0B7HM65-F1
#
_entry.id   AF-A0A0B7HM65-F1
#
_cell.length_a   1.000
_cell.length_b   1.000
_cell.length_c   1.000
_cell.angle_alpha   90.00
_cell.angle_beta   90.00
_cell.angle_gamma   90.00
#
_symmetry.space_group_name_H-M   'P 1'
#
loop_
_entity.id
_entity.type
_entity.pdbx_description
1 polymer ?
#
loop_
_entity_poly.entity_id
_entity_poly.type
_entity_poly.pdbx_seq_one_letter_code
_entity_poly.pdbx_strand_id
1 'polypeptide(L)'
;MHRNDFLINELENTPYELRDIMYNKLFQKDFVDLEKSIEIVKQKHINQLYIVDVKIQNFVRLLYETGILRDIDNEVYDIIIRHIDRINYLLKNIIENQHDT
;
A
#
# COMPACT_ATOMS: atom_id res chain seq x y z
N MET A 1 11.91 2.22 21.50
CA MET A 1 11.37 1.80 20.20
C MET A 1 11.04 3.09 19.45
N HIS A 2 11.75 3.41 18.38
CA HIS A 2 11.59 4.68 17.70
C HIS A 2 10.22 4.70 17.00
N ARG A 3 9.51 5.83 17.03
CA ARG A 3 8.18 6.01 16.42
C ARG A 3 8.13 5.51 14.96
N ASN A 4 9.21 5.69 14.22
CA ASN A 4 9.35 5.20 12.84
C ASN A 4 9.38 3.67 12.74
N ASP A 5 9.96 2.94 13.70
CA ASP A 5 9.98 1.47 13.68
C ASP A 5 8.56 0.91 13.78
N PHE A 6 7.72 1.52 14.62
CA PHE A 6 6.31 1.15 14.73
C PHE A 6 5.56 1.38 13.42
N LEU A 7 5.71 2.57 12.83
CA LEU A 7 5.04 2.93 11.58
C LEU A 7 5.50 2.07 10.41
N ILE A 8 6.78 1.73 10.33
CA ILE A 8 7.33 0.85 9.30
C ILE A 8 6.79 -0.57 9.48
N ASN A 9 6.69 -1.08 10.71
CA ASN A 9 6.10 -2.40 10.95
C ASN A 9 4.60 -2.44 10.60
N GLU A 10 3.85 -1.35 10.83
CA GLU A 10 2.46 -1.26 10.34
C GLU A 10 2.39 -1.19 8.81
N LEU A 11 3.29 -0.42 8.19
CA LEU A 11 3.40 -0.33 6.74
C LEU A 11 3.81 -1.66 6.12
N GLU A 12 4.58 -2.50 6.81
CA GLU A 12 4.92 -3.84 6.34
C GLU A 12 3.69 -4.71 6.13
N ASN A 13 2.65 -4.62 6.96
CA ASN A 13 1.50 -5.51 6.88
C ASN A 13 0.44 -5.03 5.88
N THR A 14 0.23 -3.71 5.79
CA THR A 14 -0.91 -3.14 5.05
C THR A 14 -0.93 -3.50 3.54
N PRO A 15 0.21 -3.50 2.81
CA PRO A 15 0.27 -3.95 1.42
C PRO A 15 0.00 -5.45 1.22
N TYR A 16 0.33 -6.31 2.21
CA TYR A 16 0.00 -7.74 2.12
C TYR A 16 -1.49 -7.97 2.26
N GLU A 17 -2.12 -7.30 3.22
CA GLU A 17 -3.57 -7.38 3.42
C GLU A 17 -4.29 -6.95 2.14
N LEU A 18 -3.84 -5.84 1.53
CA LEU A 18 -4.34 -5.38 0.24
C LEU A 18 -4.15 -6.43 -0.86
N ARG A 19 -2.97 -7.04 -0.99
CA ARG A 19 -2.71 -8.12 -1.97
C ARG A 19 -3.62 -9.32 -1.72
N ASP A 20 -3.80 -9.73 -0.48
CA ASP A 20 -4.63 -10.87 -0.12
C ASP A 20 -6.11 -10.62 -0.44
N ILE A 21 -6.59 -9.38 -0.31
CA ILE A 21 -7.92 -8.97 -0.79
C ILE A 21 -8.00 -9.09 -2.32
N MET A 22 -7.01 -8.56 -3.04
CA MET A 22 -6.98 -8.65 -4.51
C MET A 22 -7.02 -10.10 -4.99
N TYR A 23 -6.24 -10.98 -4.35
CA TYR A 23 -6.07 -12.36 -4.78
C TYR A 23 -7.25 -13.24 -4.39
N ASN A 24 -7.73 -13.13 -3.14
CA ASN A 24 -8.71 -14.05 -2.59
C ASN A 24 -10.15 -13.55 -2.74
N LYS A 25 -10.38 -12.23 -2.73
CA LYS A 25 -11.72 -11.67 -2.89
C LYS A 25 -12.04 -11.30 -4.33
N LEU A 26 -11.07 -10.76 -5.05
CA LEU A 26 -11.27 -10.28 -6.43
C LEU A 26 -10.74 -11.22 -7.50
N PHE A 27 -10.01 -12.29 -7.12
CA PHE A 27 -9.36 -13.23 -8.04
C PHE A 27 -8.44 -12.55 -9.07
N GLN A 28 -7.95 -11.34 -8.76
CA GLN A 28 -7.05 -10.58 -9.60
C GLN A 28 -5.61 -10.88 -9.18
N LYS A 29 -4.72 -11.08 -10.15
CA LYS A 29 -3.31 -11.44 -9.91
C LYS A 29 -2.37 -10.47 -10.62
N ASP A 30 -1.08 -10.61 -10.31
CA ASP A 30 0.02 -9.99 -11.07
C ASP A 30 0.08 -8.46 -11.00
N PHE A 31 -0.25 -7.88 -9.84
CA PHE A 31 -0.03 -6.46 -9.59
C PHE A 31 1.44 -6.16 -9.27
N VAL A 32 2.27 -6.08 -10.33
CA VAL A 32 3.73 -5.87 -10.22
C VAL A 32 4.11 -4.70 -9.31
N ASP A 33 3.38 -3.59 -9.37
CA ASP A 33 3.69 -2.44 -8.52
C ASP A 33 3.32 -2.67 -7.04
N LEU A 34 2.29 -3.47 -6.74
CA LEU A 34 1.95 -3.87 -5.37
C LEU A 34 2.99 -4.85 -4.80
N GLU A 35 3.43 -5.84 -5.60
CA GLU A 35 4.47 -6.79 -5.17
C GLU A 35 5.82 -6.08 -4.92
N LYS A 36 6.20 -5.14 -5.79
CA LYS A 36 7.41 -4.32 -5.59
C LYS A 36 7.30 -3.44 -4.34
N SER A 37 6.11 -2.91 -4.05
CA SER A 37 5.87 -2.14 -2.83
C SER A 37 6.15 -3.00 -1.60
N ILE A 38 5.63 -4.23 -1.59
CA ILE A 38 5.86 -5.22 -0.54
C ILE A 38 7.37 -5.50 -0.35
N GLU A 39 8.11 -5.72 -1.44
CA GLU A 39 9.55 -6.00 -1.40
C GLU A 39 10.34 -4.85 -0.80
N ILE A 40 10.03 -3.60 -1.17
CA ILE A 40 10.74 -2.41 -0.70
C ILE A 40 10.48 -2.20 0.80
N VAL A 41 9.22 -2.30 1.24
CA VAL A 41 8.87 -2.10 2.65
C VAL A 41 9.55 -3.14 3.55
N LYS A 42 9.64 -4.40 3.10
CA LYS A 42 10.37 -5.48 3.79
C LYS A 42 11.85 -5.20 4.03
N GLN A 43 12.49 -4.42 3.16
CA GLN A 43 13.92 -4.10 3.28
C GLN A 43 14.18 -3.02 4.35
N LYS A 44 13.12 -2.37 4.88
CA LYS A 44 13.19 -1.31 5.90
C LYS A 44 14.12 -0.14 5.53
N HIS A 45 14.33 0.07 4.23
CA HIS A 45 15.10 1.20 3.72
C HIS A 45 14.19 2.43 3.65
N ILE A 46 14.15 3.20 4.73
CA ILE A 46 13.27 4.38 4.83
C ILE A 46 13.46 5.34 3.65
N ASN A 47 14.70 5.53 3.19
CA ASN A 47 15.03 6.39 2.05
C ASN A 47 14.44 5.91 0.72
N GLN A 48 13.92 4.69 0.63
CA GLN A 48 13.28 4.14 -0.58
C GLN A 48 11.75 4.13 -0.46
N LEU A 49 11.17 4.56 0.66
CA LEU A 49 9.72 4.55 0.85
C LEU A 49 8.96 5.50 -0.08
N TYR A 50 9.62 6.53 -0.62
CA TYR A 50 9.03 7.35 -1.69
C TYR A 50 8.72 6.52 -2.96
N ILE A 51 9.48 5.44 -3.21
CA ILE A 51 9.21 4.53 -4.32
C ILE A 51 7.92 3.76 -4.05
N VAL A 52 7.66 3.38 -2.81
CA VAL A 52 6.42 2.70 -2.40
C VAL A 52 5.21 3.58 -2.68
N ASP A 53 5.28 4.87 -2.37
CA ASP A 53 4.21 5.82 -2.70
C ASP A 53 3.90 5.82 -4.21
N VAL A 54 4.93 6.03 -5.04
CA VAL A 54 4.77 6.01 -6.52
C VAL A 54 4.15 4.70 -7.01
N LYS A 55 4.57 3.57 -6.44
CA LYS A 55 4.09 2.24 -6.83
C LYS A 55 2.64 2.02 -6.43
N ILE A 56 2.24 2.45 -5.24
CA ILE A 56 0.86 2.37 -4.77
C ILE A 56 -0.04 3.29 -5.61
N GLN A 57 0.40 4.50 -5.97
CA GLN A 57 -0.38 5.37 -6.85
C GLN A 57 -0.59 4.76 -8.24
N ASN A 58 0.43 4.13 -8.82
CA ASN A 58 0.29 3.41 -10.09
C ASN A 58 -0.68 2.23 -9.98
N PHE A 59 -0.62 1.46 -8.89
CA PHE A 59 -1.55 0.38 -8.62
C PHE A 59 -2.99 0.90 -8.55
N VAL A 60 -3.24 1.97 -7.79
CA VAL A 60 -4.56 2.61 -7.70
C VAL A 60 -5.04 3.07 -9.08
N ARG A 61 -4.17 3.71 -9.86
CA ARG A 61 -4.50 4.13 -11.23
C ARG A 61 -4.93 2.95 -12.09
N LEU A 62 -4.19 1.85 -12.04
CA LEU A 62 -4.53 0.63 -12.78
C LEU A 62 -5.90 0.08 -12.39
N LEU A 63 -6.24 0.08 -11.10
CA LEU A 63 -7.55 -0.36 -10.62
C LEU A 63 -8.71 0.47 -11.22
N TYR A 64 -8.52 1.78 -11.39
CA TYR A 64 -9.49 2.66 -12.03
C TYR A 64 -9.53 2.48 -13.56
N GLU A 65 -8.37 2.39 -14.21
CA GLU A 65 -8.25 2.22 -15.67
C GLU A 65 -8.86 0.91 -16.16
N THR A 66 -8.65 -0.18 -15.42
CA THR A 66 -9.19 -1.51 -15.73
C THR A 66 -10.66 -1.66 -15.33
N GLY A 67 -11.21 -0.71 -14.56
CA GLY A 67 -12.58 -0.78 -14.07
C GLY A 67 -12.81 -1.82 -12.97
N ILE A 68 -11.75 -2.44 -12.42
CA ILE A 68 -11.86 -3.46 -11.36
C ILE A 68 -12.70 -2.96 -10.18
N LEU A 69 -12.60 -1.68 -9.83
CA LEU A 69 -13.35 -1.10 -8.71
C LEU A 69 -14.84 -0.84 -9.00
N ARG A 70 -15.30 -0.97 -10.25
CA ARG A 70 -16.69 -0.65 -10.64
C ARG A 70 -17.65 -1.82 -10.40
N ASP A 71 -17.14 -3.04 -10.49
CA ASP A 71 -17.95 -4.26 -10.52
C ASP A 71 -17.81 -5.10 -9.24
N ILE A 72 -17.36 -4.50 -8.14
CA ILE A 72 -17.15 -5.17 -6.85
C ILE A 72 -18.16 -4.74 -5.80
N ASP A 73 -18.39 -5.59 -4.82
CA ASP A 73 -19.25 -5.29 -3.68
C ASP A 73 -18.74 -4.06 -2.90
N ASN A 74 -19.66 -3.21 -2.45
CA ASN A 74 -19.34 -1.96 -1.73
C ASN A 74 -18.49 -2.23 -0.48
N GLU A 75 -18.71 -3.33 0.23
CA GLU A 75 -17.91 -3.69 1.40
C GLU A 75 -16.45 -3.99 1.00
N VAL A 76 -16.25 -4.68 -0.12
CA VAL A 76 -14.91 -4.99 -0.64
C VAL A 76 -14.22 -3.71 -1.15
N TYR A 77 -14.97 -2.84 -1.83
CA TYR A 77 -14.50 -1.52 -2.24
C TYR A 77 -14.02 -0.71 -1.03
N ASP A 78 -14.85 -0.57 0.00
CA ASP A 78 -14.53 0.18 1.22
C ASP A 78 -13.33 -0.40 1.96
N ILE A 79 -13.15 -1.72 1.95
CA ILE A 79 -11.97 -2.36 2.51
C ILE A 79 -10.72 -1.96 1.70
N ILE A 80 -10.76 -2.03 0.37
CA ILE A 80 -9.61 -1.70 -0.49
C ILE A 80 -9.20 -0.24 -0.30
N ILE A 81 -10.16 0.69 -0.37
CA ILE A 81 -9.88 2.12 -0.20
C ILE A 81 -9.30 2.41 1.19
N ARG A 82 -9.83 1.79 2.26
CA ARG A 82 -9.26 1.96 3.61
C ARG A 82 -7.81 1.49 3.72
N HIS A 83 -7.42 0.42 3.05
CA HIS A 83 -6.03 -0.05 3.05
C HIS A 83 -5.12 0.90 2.26
N ILE A 84 -5.58 1.41 1.11
CA ILE A 84 -4.85 2.40 0.32
C ILE A 84 -4.62 3.69 1.13
N ASP A 85 -5.68 4.21 1.76
CA ASP A 85 -5.60 5.40 2.61
C ASP A 85 -4.66 5.18 3.80
N ARG A 86 -4.70 3.99 4.40
CA ARG A 86 -3.81 3.63 5.50
C ARG A 86 -2.36 3.60 5.06
N ILE A 87 -2.04 3.04 3.89
CA ILE A 87 -0.70 3.05 3.32
C ILE A 87 -0.22 4.49 3.09
N ASN A 88 -1.05 5.32 2.45
CA ASN A 88 -0.73 6.73 2.19
C ASN A 88 -0.48 7.52 3.48
N TYR A 89 -1.31 7.31 4.50
CA TYR A 89 -1.14 7.92 5.81
C TYR A 89 0.19 7.50 6.46
N LEU A 90 0.52 6.21 6.44
CA LEU A 90 1.75 5.68 7.04
C LEU A 90 2.99 6.23 6.32
N LEU A 91 3.01 6.20 4.99
CA LEU A 91 4.09 6.75 4.18
C LEU A 91 4.31 8.22 4.47
N LYS A 92 3.24 9.02 4.48
CA LYS A 92 3.31 10.45 4.79
C LYS A 92 3.94 10.70 6.16
N ASN A 93 3.47 10.02 7.20
CA ASN A 93 4.00 10.18 8.55
C ASN A 93 5.47 9.75 8.63
N ILE A 94 5.86 8.64 7.99
CA ILE A 94 7.26 8.18 8.04
C ILE A 94 8.17 9.20 7.36
N ILE A 95 7.79 9.68 6.17
CA ILE A 95 8.58 10.63 5.37
C ILE A 95 8.67 12.00 6.07
N GLU A 96 7.56 12.54 6.60
CA GLU A 96 7.56 13.82 7.33
C GLU A 96 8.45 13.75 8.58
N ASN A 97 8.40 12.63 9.34
CA ASN A 97 9.28 12.43 10.50
C ASN A 97 10.77 12.28 10.12
N GLN A 98 11.15 12.14 8.84
CA GLN A 98 12.56 12.16 8.44
C GLN A 98 13.13 13.58 8.33
N HIS A 99 12.29 14.58 8.07
CA HIS A 99 12.72 15.97 7.88
C HIS A 99 12.93 16.74 9.20
N ASP A 100 12.44 16.20 10.31
CA ASP A 100 12.54 16.79 11.66
C ASP A 100 13.73 16.26 12.50
N THR A 101 14.61 15.45 11.92
CA THR A 101 15.83 14.89 12.55
C THR A 101 17.10 15.37 11.88
#